data_AF-A0A4S2MZC7-F1
#
_entry.id   AF-A0A4S2MZC7-F1
#
_cell.length_a   1.000
_cell.length_b   1.000
_cell.length_c   1.000
_cell.angle_alpha   90.00
_cell.angle_beta   90.00
_cell.angle_gamma   90.00
#
_symmetry.space_group_name_H-M   'P 1'
#
loop_
_entity.id
_entity.type
_entity.pdbx_description
1 polymer ?
#
loop_
_entity_poly.entity_id
_entity_poly.type
_entity_poly.pdbx_seq_one_letter_code
_entity_poly.pdbx_strand_id
1 'polypeptide(L)'
;MAITSKLRLLLFTTLSLFLLSTLLHTLHRSLPITSPSISNPTTHSTFTTPNTTITSSFTSRLSRSPKNAYIFYATSNTYACSALVNIHRLSRFHHHNSTVPGLIALITPAVSPSLVKRLRATGAVVMVLQPPRVNSVLGGGDYYRESLLKLRALGVREMGREWSGKRGRRKRSVFGTRAGERAHDGEGLSNEDAEWMMHLERVVVLDSDQLVMQRVNELFEMDVGEDGLAAPEAWWLSPVSPTSSSSSSSSSSPTKPFFTSALLAANLTHPTLWPSLTTALSHPHRGEYDMDLLNRLIPHPHILPSSYCILNSIFRRSEPPDSLGEFPRSLEQVWESETKVLHFTDGGKPWEFILPETGEEVAENGGGEKREGGWNSLRRGIGYGSGRRRRRGFVDGSSMLRCDMEIWR
;
A
#
# COMPACT_ATOMS: atom_id res chain seq x y z
N MET A 1 40.19 24.30 -36.53
CA MET A 1 38.84 24.64 -37.03
C MET A 1 37.69 23.87 -36.36
N ALA A 2 37.89 22.75 -35.66
CA ALA A 2 36.78 22.00 -35.03
C ALA A 2 36.24 22.60 -33.70
N ILE A 3 37.05 23.38 -32.98
CA ILE A 3 36.68 23.93 -31.65
C ILE A 3 35.64 25.06 -31.78
N THR A 4 35.66 25.82 -32.89
CA THR A 4 34.74 26.95 -33.10
C THR A 4 33.31 26.49 -33.40
N SER A 5 33.11 25.30 -33.96
CA SER A 5 31.77 24.75 -34.24
C SER A 5 31.05 24.30 -32.96
N LYS A 6 31.75 23.60 -32.06
CA LYS A 6 31.17 23.14 -30.78
C LYS A 6 30.80 24.29 -29.86
N LEU A 7 31.61 25.36 -29.83
CA LEU A 7 31.32 26.55 -29.03
C LEU A 7 30.08 27.31 -29.56
N ARG A 8 29.91 27.40 -30.88
CA ARG A 8 28.71 28.01 -31.49
C ARG A 8 27.44 27.23 -31.18
N LEU A 9 27.50 25.90 -31.20
CA LEU A 9 26.36 25.05 -30.85
C LEU A 9 25.99 25.18 -29.36
N LEU A 10 26.99 25.26 -28.47
CA LEU A 10 26.75 25.47 -27.04
C LEU A 10 26.13 26.85 -26.76
N LEU A 11 26.61 27.90 -27.44
CA LEU A 11 26.04 29.25 -27.30
C LEU A 11 24.61 29.33 -27.84
N PHE A 12 24.31 28.67 -28.96
CA PHE A 12 22.95 28.65 -29.50
C PHE A 12 21.96 27.91 -28.61
N THR A 13 22.36 26.76 -28.08
CA THR A 13 21.49 25.95 -27.19
C THR A 13 21.22 26.66 -25.87
N THR A 14 22.23 27.28 -25.27
CA THR A 14 22.06 28.06 -24.03
C THR A 14 21.20 29.30 -24.24
N LEU A 15 21.37 30.02 -25.34
CA LEU A 15 20.54 31.18 -25.67
C LEU A 15 19.08 30.80 -25.94
N SER A 16 18.83 29.72 -26.68
CA SER A 16 17.47 29.22 -26.94
C SER A 16 16.74 28.80 -25.67
N LEU A 17 17.43 28.13 -24.74
CA LEU A 17 16.85 27.74 -23.45
C LEU A 17 16.52 28.96 -22.58
N PHE A 18 17.39 29.97 -22.58
CA PHE A 18 17.15 31.22 -21.86
C PHE A 18 15.92 31.96 -22.42
N LEU A 19 15.82 32.10 -23.74
CA LEU A 19 14.68 32.75 -24.40
C LEU A 19 13.37 32.01 -24.12
N LEU A 20 13.37 30.67 -24.21
CA LEU A 20 12.20 29.85 -23.90
C LEU A 20 11.74 30.01 -22.44
N SER A 21 12.69 30.05 -21.50
CA SER A 21 12.40 30.30 -20.08
C SER A 21 11.76 31.67 -19.86
N THR A 22 12.30 32.73 -20.49
CA THR A 22 11.72 34.08 -20.38
C THR A 22 10.32 34.17 -20.99
N LEU A 23 10.06 33.48 -22.10
CA LEU A 23 8.74 33.42 -22.75
C LEU A 23 7.70 32.71 -21.86
N LEU A 24 8.09 31.60 -21.22
CA LEU A 24 7.21 30.89 -20.28
C LEU A 24 6.87 31.75 -19.06
N HIS A 25 7.84 32.52 -18.56
CA HIS A 25 7.61 33.44 -17.44
C HIS A 25 6.70 34.62 -17.79
N THR A 26 6.80 35.18 -19.01
CA THR A 26 5.89 36.25 -19.45
C THR A 26 4.48 35.73 -19.73
N LEU A 27 4.33 34.53 -20.29
CA LEU A 27 3.03 33.89 -20.49
C LEU A 27 2.32 33.60 -19.16
N HIS A 28 3.04 33.10 -18.15
CA HIS A 28 2.45 32.83 -16.83
C HIS A 28 1.96 34.09 -16.11
N ARG A 29 2.59 35.25 -16.35
CA ARG A 29 2.18 36.53 -15.73
C ARG A 29 1.00 37.21 -16.44
N SER A 30 0.61 36.74 -17.63
CA SER A 30 -0.36 37.44 -18.49
C SER A 30 -1.78 36.85 -18.44
N LEU A 31 -2.07 35.91 -17.54
CA LEU A 31 -3.42 35.36 -17.37
C LEU A 31 -4.20 36.19 -16.35
N PRO A 32 -5.18 37.03 -16.77
CA PRO A 32 -6.05 37.74 -15.85
C PRO A 32 -6.98 36.74 -15.14
N ILE A 33 -6.88 36.71 -13.81
CA ILE A 33 -7.83 35.99 -12.95
C ILE A 33 -9.10 36.85 -12.88
N THR A 34 -10.05 36.59 -13.77
CA THR A 34 -11.41 37.14 -13.69
C THR A 34 -12.18 36.37 -12.61
N SER A 35 -12.43 37.04 -11.49
CA SER A 35 -13.31 36.56 -10.42
C SER A 35 -14.77 36.85 -10.80
N PRO A 36 -15.69 35.87 -10.79
CA PRO A 36 -17.11 36.15 -11.01
C PRO A 36 -17.71 36.84 -9.76
N SER A 37 -18.23 38.05 -9.93
CA SER A 37 -19.04 38.72 -8.90
C SER A 37 -20.44 38.10 -8.87
N ILE A 38 -20.80 37.52 -7.73
CA ILE A 38 -22.17 37.06 -7.48
C ILE A 38 -22.93 38.21 -6.81
N SER A 39 -23.93 38.74 -7.52
CA SER A 39 -24.90 39.69 -6.98
C SER A 39 -26.01 38.92 -6.24
N ASN A 40 -26.34 39.40 -5.04
CA ASN A 40 -27.51 38.97 -4.28
C ASN A 40 -28.78 39.66 -4.79
N PRO A 41 -29.92 38.95 -4.88
CA PRO A 41 -31.22 39.56 -4.74
C PRO A 41 -31.89 39.12 -3.43
N THR A 42 -32.24 40.11 -2.64
CA THR A 42 -33.21 40.06 -1.55
C THR A 42 -34.60 39.82 -2.14
N THR A 43 -35.38 38.87 -1.61
CA THR A 43 -36.75 39.07 -1.04
C THR A 43 -37.63 37.81 -1.03
N HIS A 44 -38.52 37.81 -0.03
CA HIS A 44 -39.75 37.04 0.20
C HIS A 44 -39.66 35.62 0.77
N SER A 45 -39.92 35.58 2.07
CA SER A 45 -40.24 34.42 2.89
C SER A 45 -41.66 33.96 2.60
N THR A 46 -41.79 32.73 2.09
CA THR A 46 -43.02 31.95 2.15
C THR A 46 -42.69 30.61 2.81
N PHE A 47 -43.39 30.32 3.89
CA PHE A 47 -43.31 29.09 4.66
C PHE A 47 -43.71 27.90 3.77
N THR A 48 -42.71 27.14 3.31
CA THR A 48 -42.92 25.83 2.71
C THR A 48 -42.08 24.81 3.48
N THR A 49 -42.75 23.77 3.96
CA THR A 49 -42.23 22.66 4.77
C THR A 49 -40.90 22.08 4.27
N PRO A 50 -39.89 21.86 5.13
CA PRO A 50 -38.59 21.33 4.74
C PRO A 50 -38.60 19.80 4.86
N ASN A 51 -38.68 19.07 3.73
CA ASN A 51 -38.48 17.61 3.78
C ASN A 51 -37.72 17.00 2.58
N THR A 52 -37.07 17.81 1.71
CA THR A 52 -36.49 17.26 0.47
C THR A 52 -35.03 17.65 0.19
N THR A 53 -34.34 18.34 1.11
CA THR A 53 -32.98 18.87 0.83
C THR A 53 -31.84 17.92 1.26
N ILE A 54 -32.11 16.88 2.06
CA ILE A 54 -31.07 16.01 2.61
C ILE A 54 -30.55 15.00 1.54
N THR A 55 -31.43 14.50 0.67
CA THR A 55 -31.07 13.44 -0.30
C THR A 55 -30.17 13.94 -1.44
N SER A 56 -30.30 15.21 -1.86
CA SER A 56 -29.54 15.79 -2.99
C SER A 56 -28.07 16.05 -2.66
N SER A 57 -27.78 16.54 -1.45
CA SER A 57 -26.40 16.80 -1.03
C SER A 57 -25.58 15.51 -0.85
N PHE A 58 -26.27 14.40 -0.60
CA PHE A 58 -25.66 13.13 -0.27
C PHE A 58 -25.22 12.36 -1.52
N THR A 59 -26.07 12.26 -2.54
CA THR A 59 -25.72 11.69 -3.85
C THR A 59 -24.57 12.44 -4.52
N SER A 60 -24.48 13.77 -4.34
CA SER A 60 -23.36 14.57 -4.85
C SER A 60 -22.00 14.26 -4.19
N ARG A 61 -21.97 13.84 -2.91
CA ARG A 61 -20.73 13.47 -2.20
C ARG A 61 -20.25 12.09 -2.59
N LEU A 62 -21.18 11.14 -2.71
CA LEU A 62 -20.88 9.78 -3.17
C LEU A 62 -20.37 9.75 -4.62
N SER A 63 -20.95 10.57 -5.50
CA SER A 63 -20.44 10.75 -6.87
C SER A 63 -19.01 11.29 -6.95
N ARG A 64 -18.52 11.97 -5.90
CA ARG A 64 -17.16 12.52 -5.82
C ARG A 64 -16.21 11.65 -4.98
N SER A 65 -16.72 10.61 -4.34
CA SER A 65 -15.91 9.75 -3.50
C SER A 65 -15.07 8.82 -4.38
N PRO A 66 -13.80 8.54 -4.00
CA PRO A 66 -12.93 7.73 -4.83
C PRO A 66 -13.46 6.30 -4.93
N LYS A 67 -13.58 5.77 -6.15
CA LYS A 67 -14.00 4.37 -6.38
C LYS A 67 -12.89 3.36 -6.09
N ASN A 68 -11.68 3.85 -5.85
CA ASN A 68 -10.47 3.06 -5.70
C ASN A 68 -9.83 3.35 -4.35
N ALA A 69 -9.24 2.34 -3.71
CA ALA A 69 -8.56 2.55 -2.43
C ALA A 69 -7.29 1.70 -2.27
N TYR A 70 -6.30 2.25 -1.57
CA TYR A 70 -5.22 1.46 -0.98
C TYR A 70 -5.70 0.88 0.35
N ILE A 71 -5.33 -0.37 0.62
CA ILE A 71 -5.64 -1.05 1.87
C ILE A 71 -4.36 -1.56 2.51
N PHE A 72 -4.14 -1.16 3.76
CA PHE A 72 -3.14 -1.75 4.64
C PHE A 72 -3.83 -2.58 5.71
N TYR A 73 -3.17 -3.61 6.22
CA TYR A 73 -3.63 -4.33 7.40
C TYR A 73 -2.54 -4.39 8.47
N ALA A 74 -2.91 -4.26 9.74
CA ALA A 74 -1.96 -4.32 10.84
C ALA A 74 -2.53 -5.04 12.04
N THR A 75 -1.80 -6.05 12.51
CA THR A 75 -2.22 -6.86 13.67
C THR A 75 -1.51 -6.48 14.96
N SER A 76 -0.61 -5.51 14.91
CA SER A 76 0.10 -4.97 16.07
C SER A 76 0.47 -3.50 15.86
N ASN A 77 0.95 -2.85 16.92
CA ASN A 77 1.46 -1.47 16.85
C ASN A 77 2.62 -1.30 15.86
N THR A 78 3.51 -2.27 15.73
CA THR A 78 4.68 -2.17 14.83
C THR A 78 4.23 -2.18 13.36
N TYR A 79 3.34 -3.10 13.00
CA TYR A 79 2.74 -3.14 11.66
C TYR A 79 1.90 -1.88 11.39
N ALA A 80 1.15 -1.37 12.38
CA ALA A 80 0.37 -0.15 12.21
C ALA A 80 1.25 1.09 12.00
N CYS A 81 2.40 1.18 12.68
CA CYS A 81 3.40 2.20 12.39
C CYS A 81 3.94 2.10 10.96
N SER A 82 4.21 0.89 10.49
CA SER A 82 4.72 0.67 9.13
C SER A 82 3.67 1.00 8.06
N ALA A 83 2.40 0.67 8.29
CA ALA A 83 1.29 1.13 7.46
C ALA A 83 1.21 2.66 7.39
N LEU A 84 1.33 3.36 8.53
CA LEU A 84 1.35 4.82 8.58
C LEU A 84 2.45 5.44 7.72
N VAL A 85 3.65 4.83 7.70
CA VAL A 85 4.76 5.28 6.87
C VAL A 85 4.40 5.20 5.40
N ASN A 86 3.84 4.07 4.95
CA ASN A 86 3.44 3.90 3.56
C ASN A 86 2.29 4.84 3.16
N ILE A 87 1.30 5.03 4.04
CA ILE A 87 0.21 6.00 3.83
C ILE A 87 0.79 7.41 3.62
N HIS A 88 1.74 7.81 4.46
CA HIS A 88 2.40 9.12 4.33
C HIS A 88 3.17 9.21 3.01
N ARG A 89 3.88 8.17 2.59
CA ARG A 89 4.60 8.13 1.30
C ARG A 89 3.65 8.23 0.11
N LEU A 90 2.58 7.45 0.10
CA LEU A 90 1.54 7.52 -0.93
C LEU A 90 0.96 8.94 -1.04
N SER A 91 0.65 9.58 0.09
CA SER A 91 0.11 10.95 0.10
C SER A 91 1.04 11.97 -0.57
N ARG A 92 2.36 11.77 -0.48
CA ARG A 92 3.36 12.63 -1.14
C ARG A 92 3.42 12.41 -2.64
N PHE A 93 3.15 11.20 -3.12
CA PHE A 93 3.11 10.93 -4.56
C PHE A 93 1.89 11.54 -5.25
N HIS A 94 0.87 11.97 -4.51
CA HIS A 94 -0.40 12.47 -5.04
C HIS A 94 -0.53 13.98 -5.14
N HIS A 95 0.56 14.76 -4.97
CA HIS A 95 0.51 16.23 -5.02
C HIS A 95 0.08 16.85 -6.37
N HIS A 96 -0.24 16.06 -7.40
CA HIS A 96 -0.61 16.55 -8.74
C HIS A 96 -1.96 16.01 -9.24
N ASN A 97 -2.98 16.89 -9.33
CA ASN A 97 -4.23 16.89 -10.14
C ASN A 97 -4.98 15.56 -10.43
N SER A 98 -4.66 14.46 -9.77
CA SER A 98 -5.28 13.15 -9.94
C SER A 98 -6.27 12.91 -8.80
N THR A 99 -7.38 12.24 -9.09
CA THR A 99 -8.29 11.73 -8.06
C THR A 99 -7.49 10.82 -7.12
N VAL A 100 -7.34 11.24 -5.86
CA VAL A 100 -6.56 10.50 -4.86
C VAL A 100 -7.36 9.25 -4.48
N PRO A 101 -6.80 8.03 -4.62
CA PRO A 101 -7.43 6.82 -4.11
C PRO A 101 -7.69 6.95 -2.62
N GLY A 102 -8.79 6.38 -2.14
CA GLY A 102 -9.07 6.30 -0.71
C GLY A 102 -8.02 5.49 0.04
N LEU A 103 -8.02 5.63 1.36
CA LEU A 103 -7.10 4.91 2.25
C LEU A 103 -7.93 4.12 3.27
N ILE A 104 -7.65 2.83 3.39
CA ILE A 104 -8.28 1.95 4.38
C ILE A 104 -7.19 1.26 5.20
N ALA A 105 -7.38 1.21 6.51
CA ALA A 105 -6.55 0.42 7.42
C ALA A 105 -7.41 -0.62 8.14
N LEU A 106 -7.14 -1.89 7.88
CA LEU A 106 -7.75 -3.02 8.59
C LEU A 106 -6.88 -3.40 9.77
N ILE A 107 -7.36 -3.21 10.99
CA ILE A 107 -6.54 -3.42 12.19
C ILE A 107 -7.17 -4.44 13.14
N THR A 108 -6.36 -5.10 13.95
CA THR A 108 -6.86 -5.88 15.09
C THR A 108 -7.00 -4.99 16.33
N PRO A 109 -7.73 -5.43 17.37
CA PRO A 109 -7.78 -4.72 18.66
C PRO A 109 -6.43 -4.59 19.39
N ALA A 110 -5.40 -5.33 18.95
CA ALA A 110 -4.06 -5.20 19.51
C ALA A 110 -3.36 -3.89 19.10
N VAL A 111 -3.91 -3.16 18.12
CA VAL A 111 -3.44 -1.82 17.76
C VAL A 111 -3.96 -0.79 18.77
N SER A 112 -3.03 -0.07 19.39
CA SER A 112 -3.32 0.92 20.43
C SER A 112 -4.21 2.06 19.92
N PRO A 113 -5.12 2.59 20.78
CA PRO A 113 -5.99 3.70 20.41
C PRO A 113 -5.25 4.95 19.90
N SER A 114 -4.04 5.21 20.38
CA SER A 114 -3.20 6.31 19.92
C SER A 114 -2.79 6.14 18.45
N LEU A 115 -2.40 4.93 18.03
CA LEU A 115 -2.11 4.64 16.62
C LEU A 115 -3.37 4.64 15.76
N VAL A 116 -4.50 4.15 16.27
CA VAL A 116 -5.80 4.27 15.58
C VAL A 116 -6.13 5.74 15.30
N LYS A 117 -5.94 6.62 16.29
CA LYS A 117 -6.13 8.07 16.12
C LYS A 117 -5.19 8.65 15.05
N ARG A 118 -3.92 8.22 15.02
CA ARG A 118 -2.95 8.68 14.00
C ARG A 118 -3.31 8.20 12.59
N LEU A 119 -3.75 6.95 12.44
CA LEU A 119 -4.25 6.42 11.16
C LEU A 119 -5.46 7.23 10.67
N ARG A 120 -6.44 7.51 11.54
CA ARG A 120 -7.58 8.36 11.16
C ARG A 120 -7.16 9.78 10.79
N ALA A 121 -6.15 10.33 11.45
CA ALA A 121 -5.63 11.67 11.15
C ALA A 121 -5.01 11.78 9.74
N THR A 122 -4.67 10.67 9.08
CA THR A 122 -4.24 10.67 7.68
C THR A 122 -5.41 10.70 6.69
N GLY A 123 -6.66 10.70 7.18
CA GLY A 123 -7.86 10.53 6.36
C GLY A 123 -8.16 9.07 6.00
N ALA A 124 -7.47 8.11 6.62
CA ALA A 124 -7.77 6.69 6.40
C ALA A 124 -9.04 6.26 7.13
N VAL A 125 -9.86 5.46 6.46
CA VAL A 125 -10.95 4.71 7.09
C VAL A 125 -10.34 3.56 7.87
N VAL A 126 -10.52 3.55 9.18
CA VAL A 126 -9.93 2.54 10.06
C VAL A 126 -11.00 1.58 10.55
N MET A 127 -10.85 0.30 10.21
CA MET A 127 -11.74 -0.78 10.62
C MET A 127 -11.05 -1.69 11.62
N VAL A 128 -11.63 -1.82 12.81
CA VAL A 128 -11.19 -2.81 13.80
C VAL A 128 -11.89 -4.14 13.52
N LEU A 129 -11.12 -5.18 13.23
CA LEU A 129 -11.58 -6.50 12.82
C LEU A 129 -10.87 -7.60 13.58
N GLN A 130 -11.58 -8.69 13.83
CA GLN A 130 -10.96 -9.94 14.25
C GLN A 130 -10.39 -10.70 13.05
N PRO A 131 -9.19 -11.30 13.16
CA PRO A 131 -8.70 -12.22 12.15
C PRO A 131 -9.68 -13.40 11.97
N PRO A 132 -9.81 -13.96 10.76
CA PRO A 132 -10.61 -15.16 10.53
C PRO A 132 -10.29 -16.27 11.54
N ARG A 133 -11.33 -16.97 12.00
CA ARG A 133 -11.15 -18.12 12.91
C ARG A 133 -10.64 -19.29 12.09
N VAL A 134 -9.38 -19.66 12.30
CA VAL A 134 -8.84 -20.92 11.79
C VAL A 134 -9.14 -22.00 12.83
N ASN A 135 -9.66 -23.14 12.39
CA ASN A 135 -9.93 -24.26 13.29
C ASN A 135 -8.59 -24.79 13.84
N SER A 136 -8.36 -24.64 15.14
CA SER A 136 -7.12 -25.03 15.82
C SER A 136 -6.80 -26.52 15.71
N VAL A 137 -7.80 -27.37 15.44
CA VAL A 137 -7.63 -28.82 15.20
C VAL A 137 -6.75 -29.09 13.98
N LEU A 138 -6.69 -28.16 13.02
CA LEU A 138 -5.90 -28.32 11.80
C LEU A 138 -4.42 -28.01 12.00
N GLY A 139 -3.93 -27.74 13.22
CA GLY A 139 -2.49 -27.73 13.51
C GLY A 139 -1.64 -26.75 12.69
N GLY A 140 -2.25 -25.67 12.19
CA GLY A 140 -1.54 -24.48 11.73
C GLY A 140 -1.25 -23.60 12.94
N GLY A 141 -0.01 -23.14 13.09
CA GLY A 141 0.36 -22.31 14.24
C GLY A 141 -0.47 -21.03 14.31
N ASP A 142 -0.90 -20.64 15.53
CA ASP A 142 -1.64 -19.40 15.79
C ASP A 142 -0.98 -18.15 15.19
N TYR A 143 0.33 -18.21 14.99
CA TYR A 143 1.15 -17.16 14.38
C TYR A 143 0.60 -16.63 13.05
N TYR A 144 0.04 -17.50 12.19
CA TYR A 144 -0.39 -17.10 10.83
C TYR A 144 -1.87 -16.77 10.72
N ARG A 145 -2.64 -17.00 11.79
CA ARG A 145 -4.05 -16.63 11.85
C ARG A 145 -4.24 -15.13 11.61
N GLU A 146 -3.31 -14.32 12.11
CA GLU A 146 -3.31 -12.87 11.96
C GLU A 146 -3.07 -12.43 10.50
N SER A 147 -2.23 -13.15 9.76
CA SER A 147 -1.93 -12.85 8.35
C SER A 147 -3.16 -12.97 7.45
N LEU A 148 -4.11 -13.84 7.79
CA LEU A 148 -5.37 -13.99 7.03
C LEU A 148 -6.28 -12.77 7.13
N LEU A 149 -6.04 -11.84 8.08
CA LEU A 149 -6.79 -10.58 8.14
C LEU A 149 -6.69 -9.82 6.81
N LYS A 150 -5.55 -9.89 6.12
CA LYS A 150 -5.36 -9.20 4.83
C LYS A 150 -6.39 -9.61 3.79
N LEU A 151 -6.83 -10.88 3.80
CA LEU A 151 -7.78 -11.41 2.83
C LEU A 151 -9.17 -10.80 3.02
N ARG A 152 -9.49 -10.24 4.19
CA ARG A 152 -10.71 -9.44 4.40
C ARG A 152 -10.72 -8.15 3.58
N ALA A 153 -9.55 -7.65 3.14
CA ALA A 153 -9.47 -6.50 2.25
C ALA A 153 -10.21 -6.71 0.93
N LEU A 154 -10.30 -7.96 0.46
CA LEU A 154 -11.02 -8.32 -0.76
C LEU A 154 -12.55 -8.37 -0.58
N GLY A 155 -13.05 -8.21 0.65
CA GLY A 155 -14.47 -8.19 0.99
C GLY A 155 -14.92 -6.88 1.64
N VAL A 156 -14.14 -5.80 1.53
CA VAL A 156 -14.50 -4.50 2.14
C VAL A 156 -15.84 -3.97 1.64
N ARG A 157 -16.20 -4.27 0.39
CA ARG A 157 -17.49 -3.86 -0.19
C ARG A 157 -18.65 -4.52 0.53
N GLU A 158 -18.58 -5.82 0.77
CA GLU A 158 -19.57 -6.60 1.51
C GLU A 158 -19.62 -6.17 2.97
N MET A 159 -18.48 -5.89 3.61
CA MET A 159 -18.46 -5.35 4.97
C MET A 159 -19.19 -4.00 5.06
N GLY A 160 -19.00 -3.10 4.08
CA GLY A 160 -19.76 -1.86 3.98
C GLY A 160 -21.27 -2.08 3.86
N ARG A 161 -21.70 -3.07 3.06
CA ARG A 161 -23.12 -3.45 2.92
C ARG A 161 -23.71 -3.99 4.21
N GLU A 162 -23.01 -4.92 4.87
CA GLU A 162 -23.46 -5.50 6.13
C GLU A 162 -23.62 -4.44 7.22
N TRP A 163 -22.67 -3.52 7.31
CA TRP A 163 -22.72 -2.41 8.26
C TRP A 163 -23.92 -1.51 8.01
N SER A 164 -24.11 -1.10 6.76
CA SER A 164 -25.23 -0.28 6.32
C SER A 164 -26.59 -0.96 6.59
N GLY A 165 -26.68 -2.27 6.39
CA GLY A 165 -27.89 -3.07 6.63
C GLY A 165 -28.26 -3.24 8.11
N LYS A 166 -27.27 -3.40 9.01
CA LYS A 166 -27.49 -3.55 10.46
C LYS A 166 -28.19 -2.32 11.08
N ARG A 167 -28.01 -1.13 10.50
CA ARG A 167 -28.71 0.11 10.90
C ARG A 167 -30.23 0.02 10.77
N GLY A 168 -30.73 -0.67 9.74
CA GLY A 168 -32.17 -0.88 9.53
C GLY A 168 -32.84 -1.67 10.65
N ARG A 169 -32.08 -2.54 11.33
CA ARG A 169 -32.55 -3.36 12.46
C ARG A 169 -32.37 -2.68 13.81
N ARG A 170 -31.25 -1.98 14.07
CA ARG A 170 -31.01 -1.28 15.35
C ARG A 170 -31.98 -0.12 15.60
N LYS A 171 -32.45 0.59 14.56
CA LYS A 171 -33.48 1.63 14.72
C LYS A 171 -34.87 1.10 15.16
N ARG A 172 -35.11 -0.22 15.15
CA ARG A 172 -36.36 -0.82 15.66
C ARG A 172 -36.23 -1.46 17.05
N SER A 173 -35.02 -1.52 17.61
CA SER A 173 -34.80 -2.03 18.96
C SER A 173 -34.74 -0.85 19.94
N VAL A 174 -35.91 -0.27 20.18
CA VAL A 174 -36.18 0.52 21.40
C VAL A 174 -36.68 -0.50 22.42
N PHE A 175 -35.80 -1.29 23.02
CA PHE A 175 -36.00 -1.97 24.32
C PHE A 175 -34.76 -2.82 24.59
N GLY A 176 -34.14 -2.56 25.75
CA GLY A 176 -32.76 -2.90 26.04
C GLY A 176 -32.44 -4.38 26.22
N THR A 177 -31.15 -4.68 26.25
CA THR A 177 -30.57 -5.72 27.10
C THR A 177 -29.04 -5.57 27.18
N ARG A 178 -28.57 -5.71 28.42
CA ARG A 178 -27.23 -5.96 28.98
C ARG A 178 -25.98 -5.80 28.08
N ALA A 179 -25.11 -4.92 28.57
CA ALA A 179 -23.68 -4.85 28.27
C ALA A 179 -22.98 -6.17 28.65
N GLY A 180 -22.50 -6.89 27.65
CA GLY A 180 -21.59 -8.00 27.78
C GLY A 180 -20.70 -8.00 26.54
N GLU A 181 -19.43 -7.70 26.74
CA GLU A 181 -18.37 -7.55 25.75
C GLU A 181 -18.43 -8.58 24.62
N ARG A 182 -18.86 -8.13 23.45
CA ARG A 182 -18.30 -8.59 22.18
C ARG A 182 -17.85 -7.34 21.45
N ALA A 183 -16.54 -7.12 21.37
CA ALA A 183 -15.97 -6.21 20.38
C ALA A 183 -16.51 -6.66 19.02
N HIS A 184 -17.48 -5.90 18.50
CA HIS A 184 -18.12 -6.22 17.24
C HIS A 184 -17.18 -5.80 16.11
N ASP A 185 -16.95 -6.70 15.15
CA ASP A 185 -16.26 -6.35 13.90
C ASP A 185 -16.87 -5.07 13.31
N GLY A 186 -16.02 -4.08 13.03
CA GLY A 186 -16.42 -2.78 12.49
C GLY A 186 -16.52 -1.63 13.51
N GLU A 187 -16.04 -1.80 14.75
CA GLU A 187 -15.96 -0.67 15.68
C GLU A 187 -15.21 0.53 15.07
N GLY A 188 -15.90 1.67 15.05
CA GLY A 188 -15.35 2.95 14.57
C GLY A 188 -15.57 3.26 13.09
N LEU A 189 -16.35 2.48 12.36
CA LEU A 189 -16.76 2.81 10.98
C LEU A 189 -17.96 3.77 10.98
N SER A 190 -17.81 4.94 10.36
CA SER A 190 -18.92 5.88 10.20
C SER A 190 -19.94 5.37 9.16
N ASN A 191 -21.14 5.95 9.11
CA ASN A 191 -22.12 5.54 8.10
C ASN A 191 -21.66 5.94 6.70
N GLU A 192 -21.04 7.11 6.61
CA GLU A 192 -20.50 7.69 5.40
C GLU A 192 -19.38 6.81 4.83
N ASP A 193 -18.47 6.33 5.70
CA ASP A 193 -17.40 5.42 5.29
C ASP A 193 -17.94 4.06 4.83
N ALA A 194 -18.88 3.50 5.59
CA ALA A 194 -19.49 2.22 5.25
C ALA A 194 -20.21 2.30 3.90
N GLU A 195 -20.89 3.42 3.63
CA GLU A 195 -21.57 3.63 2.37
C GLU A 195 -20.59 3.82 1.22
N TRP A 196 -19.57 4.66 1.40
CA TRP A 196 -18.48 4.80 0.44
C TRP A 196 -17.86 3.44 0.07
N MET A 197 -17.58 2.59 1.06
CA MET A 197 -17.03 1.26 0.83
C MET A 197 -17.91 0.37 -0.05
N MET A 198 -19.24 0.51 -0.02
CA MET A 198 -20.16 -0.25 -0.90
C MET A 198 -19.98 0.09 -2.38
N HIS A 199 -19.39 1.24 -2.68
CA HIS A 199 -19.15 1.77 -4.01
C HIS A 199 -17.70 1.62 -4.48
N LEU A 200 -16.84 0.98 -3.68
CA LEU A 200 -15.49 0.64 -4.13
C LEU A 200 -15.54 -0.38 -5.26
N GLU A 201 -14.75 -0.11 -6.29
CA GLU A 201 -14.61 -0.94 -7.49
C GLU A 201 -13.25 -1.64 -7.50
N ARG A 202 -12.16 -0.92 -7.17
CA ARG A 202 -10.80 -1.46 -7.16
C ARG A 202 -10.08 -1.22 -5.84
N VAL A 203 -9.25 -2.17 -5.45
CA VAL A 203 -8.35 -2.00 -4.31
C VAL A 203 -6.94 -2.47 -4.63
N VAL A 204 -5.96 -1.81 -4.01
CA VAL A 204 -4.57 -2.29 -3.94
C VAL A 204 -4.28 -2.57 -2.48
N VAL A 205 -4.11 -3.86 -2.16
CA VAL A 205 -3.80 -4.35 -0.81
C VAL A 205 -2.28 -4.49 -0.70
N LEU A 206 -1.70 -3.96 0.37
CA LEU A 206 -0.28 -3.96 0.64
C LEU A 206 0.00 -4.57 2.01
N ASP A 207 1.04 -5.40 2.07
CA ASP A 207 1.60 -5.85 3.34
C ASP A 207 2.18 -4.67 4.12
N SER A 208 1.95 -4.67 5.44
CA SER A 208 2.42 -3.56 6.27
C SER A 208 3.94 -3.52 6.40
N ASP A 209 4.64 -4.63 6.23
CA ASP A 209 6.11 -4.71 6.21
C ASP A 209 6.69 -4.55 4.79
N GLN A 210 6.03 -3.73 3.97
CA GLN A 210 6.57 -3.22 2.73
C GLN A 210 6.96 -1.75 2.85
N LEU A 211 7.69 -1.24 1.85
CA LEU A 211 7.95 0.17 1.63
C LEU A 211 7.61 0.53 0.19
N VAL A 212 6.65 1.44 0.01
CA VAL A 212 6.26 1.97 -1.30
C VAL A 212 7.31 2.97 -1.76
N MET A 213 8.10 2.59 -2.74
CA MET A 213 9.23 3.36 -3.26
C MET A 213 8.80 4.35 -4.33
N GLN A 214 7.78 4.02 -5.12
CA GLN A 214 7.27 4.85 -6.21
C GLN A 214 5.74 4.92 -6.23
N ARG A 215 5.16 5.78 -7.07
CA ARG A 215 3.73 5.80 -7.35
C ARG A 215 3.30 4.47 -7.99
N VAL A 216 2.17 3.93 -7.56
CA VAL A 216 1.60 2.65 -8.05
C VAL A 216 0.11 2.78 -8.42
N ASN A 217 -0.33 3.98 -8.83
CA ASN A 217 -1.75 4.23 -9.14
C ASN A 217 -2.21 3.52 -10.43
N GLU A 218 -1.29 3.21 -11.33
CA GLU A 218 -1.54 2.45 -12.54
C GLU A 218 -2.18 1.09 -12.26
N LEU A 219 -1.98 0.53 -11.06
CA LEU A 219 -2.65 -0.70 -10.61
C LEU A 219 -4.18 -0.58 -10.52
N PHE A 220 -4.73 0.63 -10.42
CA PHE A 220 -6.18 0.85 -10.42
C PHE A 220 -6.78 0.91 -11.83
N GLU A 221 -5.96 1.18 -12.84
CA GLU A 221 -6.39 1.38 -14.23
C GLU A 221 -6.14 0.13 -15.08
N MET A 222 -5.23 -0.73 -14.65
CA MET A 222 -4.89 -1.95 -15.38
C MET A 222 -5.98 -3.03 -15.32
N ASP A 223 -5.95 -3.92 -16.31
CA ASP A 223 -6.69 -5.18 -16.25
C ASP A 223 -6.08 -6.09 -15.17
N VAL A 224 -6.93 -6.70 -14.35
CA VAL A 224 -6.53 -7.66 -13.31
C VAL A 224 -6.85 -9.11 -13.69
N GLY A 225 -7.18 -9.34 -14.97
CA GLY A 225 -7.46 -10.66 -15.51
C GLY A 225 -8.85 -11.19 -15.15
N GLU A 226 -9.15 -12.37 -15.71
CA GLU A 226 -10.46 -13.01 -15.65
C GLU A 226 -10.90 -13.37 -14.24
N ASP A 227 -9.97 -13.69 -13.35
CA ASP A 227 -10.28 -14.02 -11.96
C ASP A 227 -10.46 -12.78 -11.06
N GLY A 228 -10.29 -11.57 -11.60
CA GLY A 228 -10.45 -10.31 -10.87
C GLY A 228 -9.30 -9.97 -9.93
N LEU A 229 -8.13 -10.61 -10.08
CA LEU A 229 -6.99 -10.46 -9.18
C LEU A 229 -5.65 -10.44 -9.95
N ALA A 230 -4.86 -9.39 -9.69
CA ALA A 230 -3.47 -9.31 -10.10
C ALA A 230 -2.54 -9.32 -8.87
N ALA A 231 -1.39 -9.97 -9.01
CA ALA A 231 -0.40 -10.08 -7.94
C ALA A 231 1.00 -10.31 -8.51
N PRO A 232 2.08 -9.88 -7.81
CA PRO A 232 3.45 -10.12 -8.26
C PRO A 232 3.80 -11.61 -8.22
N GLU A 233 4.64 -12.05 -9.15
CA GLU A 233 5.21 -13.39 -9.10
C GLU A 233 6.05 -13.57 -7.83
N ALA A 234 5.93 -14.73 -7.19
CA ALA A 234 6.84 -15.16 -6.13
C ALA A 234 8.11 -15.76 -6.75
N TRP A 235 8.86 -14.95 -7.49
CA TRP A 235 10.04 -15.34 -8.28
C TRP A 235 11.15 -16.04 -7.47
N TRP A 236 11.14 -15.90 -6.14
CA TRP A 236 12.06 -16.60 -5.22
C TRP A 236 11.63 -18.04 -4.89
N LEU A 237 10.40 -18.42 -5.25
CA LEU A 237 9.85 -19.77 -5.15
C LEU A 237 9.70 -20.44 -6.52
N SER A 238 9.66 -19.66 -7.60
CA SER A 238 9.63 -20.20 -8.96
C SER A 238 10.85 -21.07 -9.19
N PRO A 239 10.70 -22.36 -9.54
CA PRO A 239 11.82 -23.19 -9.91
C PRO A 239 12.44 -22.53 -11.14
N VAL A 240 13.65 -21.99 -10.99
CA VAL A 240 14.45 -21.51 -12.10
C VAL A 240 14.50 -22.68 -13.07
N SER A 241 13.78 -22.59 -14.19
CA SER A 241 13.98 -23.55 -15.28
C SER A 241 15.44 -23.42 -15.64
N PRO A 242 16.28 -24.43 -15.35
CA PRO A 242 17.67 -24.30 -15.63
C PRO A 242 17.75 -24.11 -17.13
N THR A 243 18.39 -23.04 -17.54
CA THR A 243 18.96 -22.82 -18.86
C THR A 243 20.03 -23.86 -19.19
N SER A 244 19.86 -25.12 -18.78
CA SER A 244 20.52 -26.26 -19.38
C SER A 244 19.75 -26.62 -20.63
N SER A 245 20.26 -26.09 -21.74
CA SER A 245 20.12 -26.56 -23.11
C SER A 245 20.38 -28.07 -23.24
N SER A 246 19.51 -28.91 -22.69
CA SER A 246 19.40 -30.31 -23.03
C SER A 246 17.97 -30.55 -23.49
N SER A 247 17.83 -30.44 -24.80
CA SER A 247 16.75 -30.94 -25.61
C SER A 247 16.38 -32.38 -25.23
N SER A 248 15.43 -32.53 -24.32
CA SER A 248 14.63 -33.74 -24.21
C SER A 248 13.19 -33.33 -23.91
N SER A 249 12.46 -33.23 -25.02
CA SER A 249 11.01 -33.19 -25.12
C SER A 249 10.36 -34.18 -24.15
N SER A 250 9.95 -33.69 -22.99
CA SER A 250 8.85 -34.30 -22.25
C SER A 250 7.88 -33.19 -21.93
N SER A 251 6.67 -33.39 -22.44
CA SER A 251 5.45 -32.60 -22.26
C SER A 251 5.22 -32.31 -20.76
N SER A 252 5.89 -31.28 -20.24
CA SER A 252 5.55 -30.67 -18.96
C SER A 252 4.55 -29.58 -19.27
N SER A 253 3.30 -29.82 -18.87
CA SER A 253 2.26 -28.81 -18.87
C SER A 253 2.82 -27.54 -18.22
N PRO A 254 2.61 -26.34 -18.80
CA PRO A 254 3.16 -25.11 -18.23
C PRO A 254 2.72 -25.02 -16.77
N THR A 255 3.67 -25.10 -15.85
CA THR A 255 3.38 -24.96 -14.43
C THR A 255 2.90 -23.55 -14.21
N LYS A 256 1.67 -23.42 -13.69
CA LYS A 256 1.07 -22.15 -13.32
C LYS A 256 2.06 -21.31 -12.49
N PRO A 257 2.24 -20.02 -12.81
CA PRO A 257 3.10 -19.14 -12.02
C PRO A 257 2.58 -19.02 -10.58
N PHE A 258 3.48 -19.16 -9.62
CA PHE A 258 3.16 -19.00 -8.21
C PHE A 258 3.32 -17.53 -7.83
N PHE A 259 2.29 -16.91 -7.27
CA PHE A 259 2.30 -15.49 -6.94
C PHE A 259 2.34 -15.23 -5.44
N THR A 260 2.75 -14.03 -5.04
CA THR A 260 2.75 -13.61 -3.64
C THR A 260 1.52 -12.78 -3.31
N SER A 261 1.01 -12.93 -2.09
CA SER A 261 -0.05 -12.10 -1.53
C SER A 261 0.46 -10.80 -0.91
N ALA A 262 1.76 -10.52 -1.00
CA ALA A 262 2.37 -9.33 -0.40
C ALA A 262 1.81 -8.03 -1.00
N LEU A 263 1.42 -8.07 -2.28
CA LEU A 263 0.66 -7.03 -2.95
C LEU A 263 -0.44 -7.67 -3.78
N LEU A 264 -1.67 -7.14 -3.68
CA LEU A 264 -2.80 -7.60 -4.48
C LEU A 264 -3.51 -6.40 -5.11
N ALA A 265 -3.73 -6.40 -6.42
CA ALA A 265 -4.64 -5.48 -7.08
C ALA A 265 -5.92 -6.24 -7.46
N ALA A 266 -7.07 -5.83 -6.95
CA ALA A 266 -8.31 -6.59 -7.05
C ALA A 266 -9.48 -5.77 -7.59
N ASN A 267 -10.36 -6.44 -8.34
CA ASN A 267 -11.66 -5.92 -8.74
C ASN A 267 -12.74 -6.41 -7.75
N LEU A 268 -13.21 -5.51 -6.88
CA LEU A 268 -14.24 -5.80 -5.88
C LEU A 268 -15.65 -5.97 -6.47
N THR A 269 -15.81 -5.74 -7.77
CA THR A 269 -17.05 -6.02 -8.49
C THR A 269 -17.07 -7.42 -9.10
N HIS A 270 -15.94 -8.15 -9.04
CA HIS A 270 -15.84 -9.49 -9.60
C HIS A 270 -16.79 -10.47 -8.87
N PRO A 271 -17.71 -11.15 -9.58
CA PRO A 271 -18.84 -11.85 -8.96
C PRO A 271 -18.44 -13.06 -8.11
N THR A 272 -17.28 -13.67 -8.37
CA THR A 272 -16.85 -14.91 -7.71
C THR A 272 -15.68 -14.74 -6.75
N LEU A 273 -14.93 -13.61 -6.81
CA LEU A 273 -13.70 -13.45 -6.02
C LEU A 273 -13.98 -13.55 -4.52
N TRP A 274 -14.87 -12.70 -4.00
CA TRP A 274 -15.19 -12.69 -2.57
C TRP A 274 -15.96 -13.94 -2.09
N PRO A 275 -16.98 -14.45 -2.81
CA PRO A 275 -17.66 -15.70 -2.44
C PRO A 275 -16.72 -16.92 -2.35
N SER A 276 -15.81 -17.08 -3.33
CA SER A 276 -14.83 -18.19 -3.33
C SER A 276 -13.86 -18.04 -2.15
N LEU A 277 -13.37 -16.84 -1.91
CA LEU A 277 -12.47 -16.55 -0.79
C LEU A 277 -13.13 -16.79 0.57
N THR A 278 -14.39 -16.38 0.74
CA THR A 278 -15.15 -16.61 1.98
C THR A 278 -15.35 -18.10 2.25
N THR A 279 -15.64 -18.87 1.21
CA THR A 279 -15.79 -20.33 1.29
C THR A 279 -14.48 -20.98 1.74
N ALA A 280 -13.35 -20.55 1.17
CA ALA A 280 -12.03 -21.06 1.53
C ALA A 280 -11.56 -20.64 2.93
N LEU A 281 -11.81 -19.39 3.32
CA LEU A 281 -11.51 -18.88 4.66
C LEU A 281 -12.30 -19.59 5.76
N SER A 282 -13.43 -20.21 5.41
CA SER A 282 -14.22 -21.04 6.34
C SER A 282 -13.64 -22.45 6.51
N HIS A 283 -12.81 -22.91 5.56
CA HIS A 283 -12.21 -24.24 5.52
C HIS A 283 -10.74 -24.18 5.07
N PRO A 284 -9.87 -23.41 5.76
CA PRO A 284 -8.46 -23.31 5.38
C PRO A 284 -7.78 -24.67 5.54
N HIS A 285 -6.86 -25.00 4.64
CA HIS A 285 -6.07 -26.21 4.78
C HIS A 285 -5.06 -26.10 5.94
N ARG A 286 -4.62 -27.24 6.48
CA ARG A 286 -3.59 -27.29 7.53
C ARG A 286 -2.29 -26.65 7.03
N GLY A 287 -1.80 -25.66 7.78
CA GLY A 287 -0.55 -24.98 7.46
C GLY A 287 -0.60 -24.10 6.20
N GLU A 288 -1.80 -23.83 5.68
CA GLU A 288 -1.99 -22.99 4.51
C GLU A 288 -1.82 -21.51 4.88
N TYR A 289 -0.92 -20.83 4.18
CA TYR A 289 -0.75 -19.39 4.28
C TYR A 289 -1.74 -18.67 3.36
N ASP A 290 -1.86 -17.36 3.55
CA ASP A 290 -2.67 -16.48 2.71
C ASP A 290 -2.29 -16.57 1.22
N MET A 291 -0.99 -16.65 0.89
CA MET A 291 -0.56 -16.85 -0.49
C MET A 291 -0.89 -18.25 -1.01
N ASP A 292 -0.78 -19.31 -0.21
CA ASP A 292 -1.12 -20.67 -0.63
C ASP A 292 -2.61 -20.79 -0.94
N LEU A 293 -3.44 -20.21 -0.06
CA LEU A 293 -4.89 -20.16 -0.22
C LEU A 293 -5.26 -19.46 -1.52
N LEU A 294 -4.66 -18.30 -1.81
CA LEU A 294 -4.92 -17.57 -3.04
C LEU A 294 -4.40 -18.33 -4.28
N ASN A 295 -3.21 -18.92 -4.22
CA ASN A 295 -2.67 -19.72 -5.33
C ASN A 295 -3.49 -20.99 -5.59
N ARG A 296 -4.20 -21.53 -4.60
CA ARG A 296 -5.16 -22.61 -4.81
C ARG A 296 -6.46 -22.11 -5.43
N LEU A 297 -6.95 -20.95 -5.00
CA LEU A 297 -8.25 -20.43 -5.42
C LEU A 297 -8.26 -19.76 -6.79
N ILE A 298 -7.19 -19.09 -7.16
CA ILE A 298 -7.13 -18.20 -8.33
C ILE A 298 -6.31 -18.89 -9.41
N PRO A 299 -6.93 -19.65 -10.33
CA PRO A 299 -6.21 -20.47 -11.30
C PRO A 299 -5.36 -19.66 -12.29
N HIS A 300 -5.82 -18.46 -12.68
CA HIS A 300 -5.20 -17.64 -13.71
C HIS A 300 -5.04 -16.18 -13.23
N PRO A 301 -4.19 -15.93 -12.21
CA PRO A 301 -3.93 -14.58 -11.74
C PRO A 301 -3.26 -13.76 -12.84
N HIS A 302 -3.57 -12.47 -12.91
CA HIS A 302 -2.76 -11.56 -13.72
C HIS A 302 -1.44 -11.28 -13.01
N ILE A 303 -0.33 -11.74 -13.58
CA ILE A 303 0.99 -11.62 -12.95
C ILE A 303 1.54 -10.20 -13.13
N LEU A 304 1.83 -9.55 -12.01
CA LEU A 304 2.48 -8.24 -11.99
C LEU A 304 4.00 -8.38 -12.13
N PRO A 305 4.68 -7.40 -12.73
CA PRO A 305 6.13 -7.33 -12.73
C PRO A 305 6.72 -7.40 -11.32
N SER A 306 7.92 -8.00 -11.19
CA SER A 306 8.62 -8.13 -9.90
C SER A 306 8.91 -6.80 -9.21
N SER A 307 8.88 -5.68 -9.93
CA SER A 307 9.05 -4.32 -9.39
C SER A 307 8.00 -3.96 -8.32
N TYR A 308 6.84 -4.63 -8.33
CA TYR A 308 5.78 -4.50 -7.34
C TYR A 308 5.97 -5.40 -6.10
N CYS A 309 7.03 -6.22 -6.04
CA CYS A 309 7.43 -6.94 -4.83
C CYS A 309 8.90 -7.36 -4.92
N ILE A 310 9.81 -6.40 -4.74
CA ILE A 310 11.23 -6.68 -4.62
C ILE A 310 11.54 -7.09 -3.17
N LEU A 311 12.18 -8.23 -2.97
CA LEU A 311 12.60 -8.65 -1.64
C LEU A 311 13.85 -7.89 -1.20
N ASN A 312 13.87 -7.38 0.03
CA ASN A 312 15.05 -6.69 0.57
C ASN A 312 16.32 -7.58 0.61
N SER A 313 16.15 -8.91 0.63
CA SER A 313 17.24 -9.87 0.59
C SER A 313 18.10 -9.78 -0.67
N ILE A 314 17.59 -9.26 -1.79
CA ILE A 314 18.40 -9.14 -3.03
C ILE A 314 19.56 -8.18 -2.87
N PHE A 315 19.38 -7.14 -2.04
CA PHE A 315 20.40 -6.09 -1.86
C PHE A 315 21.56 -6.53 -0.94
N ARG A 316 21.52 -7.78 -0.45
CA ARG A 316 22.64 -8.46 0.22
C ARG A 316 23.58 -9.16 -0.75
N ARG A 317 23.15 -9.32 -2.01
CA ARG A 317 23.94 -9.98 -3.06
C ARG A 317 24.89 -8.98 -3.71
N SER A 318 25.81 -9.49 -4.52
CA SER A 318 26.63 -8.66 -5.42
C SER A 318 25.87 -8.23 -6.66
N GLU A 319 24.94 -9.07 -7.14
CA GLU A 319 24.21 -8.89 -8.39
C GLU A 319 22.73 -9.29 -8.23
N PRO A 320 21.79 -8.71 -9.01
CA PRO A 320 20.39 -9.14 -9.03
C PRO A 320 20.25 -10.59 -9.53
N PRO A 321 19.30 -11.38 -9.01
CA PRO A 321 19.05 -12.73 -9.52
C PRO A 321 18.43 -12.69 -10.93
N ASP A 322 18.80 -13.63 -11.80
CA ASP A 322 18.21 -13.79 -13.14
C ASP A 322 16.68 -13.98 -13.09
N SER A 323 16.16 -14.61 -12.02
CA SER A 323 14.73 -14.81 -11.82
C SER A 323 13.94 -13.52 -11.59
N LEU A 324 14.61 -12.39 -11.36
CA LEU A 324 13.94 -11.09 -11.31
C LEU A 324 13.41 -10.68 -12.70
N GLY A 325 13.94 -11.27 -13.77
CA GLY A 325 13.60 -10.98 -15.17
C GLY A 325 14.64 -10.06 -15.83
N GLU A 326 14.23 -9.30 -16.84
CA GLU A 326 15.07 -8.34 -17.57
C GLU A 326 15.40 -7.08 -16.74
N PHE A 327 15.64 -7.24 -15.44
CA PHE A 327 16.10 -6.12 -14.63
C PHE A 327 17.51 -5.69 -15.07
N PRO A 328 17.83 -4.40 -14.89
CA PRO A 328 19.13 -3.87 -15.19
C PRO A 328 20.26 -4.59 -14.45
N ARG A 329 21.47 -4.51 -15.03
CA ARG A 329 22.64 -5.28 -14.57
C ARG A 329 23.19 -4.90 -13.19
N SER A 330 22.67 -3.85 -12.53
CA SER A 330 23.16 -3.41 -11.21
C SER A 330 22.05 -3.29 -10.17
N LEU A 331 22.37 -3.66 -8.92
CA LEU A 331 21.45 -3.54 -7.78
C LEU A 331 21.07 -2.09 -7.47
N GLU A 332 21.97 -1.14 -7.73
CA GLU A 332 21.70 0.29 -7.58
C GLU A 332 20.57 0.73 -8.51
N GLN A 333 20.60 0.31 -9.78
CA GLN A 333 19.52 0.62 -10.71
C GLN A 333 18.21 -0.07 -10.31
N VAL A 334 18.27 -1.32 -9.83
CA VAL A 334 17.08 -1.99 -9.27
C VAL A 334 16.47 -1.18 -8.12
N TRP A 335 17.31 -0.65 -7.21
CA TRP A 335 16.85 0.15 -6.08
C TRP A 335 16.25 1.49 -6.51
N GLU A 336 16.95 2.23 -7.36
CA GLU A 336 16.62 3.63 -7.67
C GLU A 336 15.51 3.79 -8.72
N SER A 337 15.54 2.99 -9.79
CA SER A 337 14.62 3.16 -10.93
C SER A 337 13.53 2.11 -11.00
N GLU A 338 13.81 0.87 -10.59
CA GLU A 338 12.87 -0.23 -10.86
C GLU A 338 11.97 -0.59 -9.68
N THR A 339 12.47 -0.48 -8.45
CA THR A 339 11.70 -0.91 -7.28
C THR A 339 10.53 0.05 -7.05
N LYS A 340 9.30 -0.44 -7.24
CA LYS A 340 8.07 0.29 -6.88
C LYS A 340 7.63 -0.03 -5.46
N VAL A 341 7.74 -1.30 -5.07
CA VAL A 341 7.43 -1.77 -3.71
C VAL A 341 8.52 -2.73 -3.25
N LEU A 342 9.11 -2.40 -2.09
CA LEU A 342 10.10 -3.20 -1.41
C LEU A 342 9.44 -4.01 -0.29
N HIS A 343 9.67 -5.31 -0.20
CA HIS A 343 9.12 -6.18 0.82
C HIS A 343 10.23 -6.69 1.75
N PHE A 344 10.07 -6.47 3.06
CA PHE A 344 11.05 -6.86 4.07
C PHE A 344 10.78 -8.29 4.57
N THR A 345 11.46 -9.28 3.98
CA THR A 345 11.29 -10.69 4.35
C THR A 345 12.46 -11.27 5.13
N ASP A 346 13.69 -10.83 4.82
CA ASP A 346 14.93 -11.33 5.42
C ASP A 346 15.66 -10.23 6.20
N GLY A 347 16.47 -10.61 7.19
CA GLY A 347 17.34 -9.68 7.89
C GLY A 347 16.75 -8.91 9.06
N GLY A 348 15.48 -9.15 9.38
CA GLY A 348 14.73 -8.40 10.38
C GLY A 348 13.84 -7.34 9.75
N LYS A 349 12.83 -6.91 10.50
CA LYS A 349 11.91 -5.87 10.05
C LYS A 349 12.51 -4.48 10.26
N PRO A 350 12.12 -3.45 9.47
CA PRO A 350 12.75 -2.13 9.54
C PRO A 350 12.69 -1.48 10.94
N TRP A 351 11.63 -1.74 11.70
CA TRP A 351 11.48 -1.25 13.07
C TRP A 351 12.35 -1.99 14.10
N GLU A 352 13.08 -3.04 13.71
CA GLU A 352 14.08 -3.69 14.57
C GLU A 352 15.42 -2.95 14.57
N PHE A 353 15.61 -2.00 13.66
CA PHE A 353 16.85 -1.24 13.51
C PHE A 353 16.77 0.07 14.29
N ILE A 354 17.85 0.36 15.04
CA ILE A 354 18.04 1.63 15.73
C ILE A 354 18.88 2.50 14.81
N LEU A 355 18.34 3.63 14.36
CA LEU A 355 19.15 4.62 13.67
C LEU A 355 20.14 5.25 14.65
N PRO A 356 21.40 5.51 14.24
CA PRO A 356 22.29 6.34 15.03
C PRO A 356 21.59 7.69 15.25
N GLU A 357 21.57 8.16 16.49
CA GLU A 357 21.07 9.50 16.78
C GLU A 357 21.89 10.48 15.94
N THR A 358 21.21 11.39 15.24
CA THR A 358 21.77 12.33 14.26
C THR A 358 22.73 13.37 14.84
N GLY A 359 23.38 13.08 15.98
CA GLY A 359 24.27 13.96 16.74
C GLY A 359 25.63 13.37 17.13
N GLU A 360 25.92 12.10 16.85
CA GLU A 360 27.32 11.64 16.88
C GLU A 360 27.87 11.74 15.45
N GLU A 361 28.46 12.90 15.13
CA GLU A 361 29.49 12.95 14.09
C GLU A 361 30.51 11.88 14.45
N VAL A 362 30.43 10.73 13.77
CA VAL A 362 31.55 9.80 13.73
C VAL A 362 32.68 10.62 13.13
N ALA A 363 33.59 11.07 13.98
CA ALA A 363 34.75 11.82 13.58
C ALA A 363 35.46 11.02 12.47
N GLU A 364 35.25 11.44 11.23
CA GLU A 364 35.98 10.95 10.09
C GLU A 364 37.44 11.31 10.34
N ASN A 365 38.22 10.35 10.82
CA ASN A 365 39.67 10.44 10.72
C ASN A 365 39.99 10.58 9.24
N GLY A 366 40.54 11.75 8.90
CA GLY A 366 40.50 12.34 7.59
C GLY A 366 41.09 11.48 6.46
N GLY A 367 40.43 11.57 5.32
CA GLY A 367 40.87 11.03 4.04
C GLY A 367 39.72 11.11 3.05
N GLY A 368 39.57 12.28 2.41
CA GLY A 368 38.37 12.65 1.68
C GLY A 368 37.90 11.61 0.66
N GLU A 369 36.61 11.29 0.73
CA GLU A 369 35.91 10.64 -0.38
C GLU A 369 34.48 11.16 -0.49
N LYS A 370 33.98 11.13 -1.73
CA LYS A 370 32.78 11.81 -2.23
C LYS A 370 31.51 11.43 -1.47
N ARG A 371 30.55 12.37 -1.43
CA ARG A 371 29.14 12.15 -1.06
C ARG A 371 28.66 10.75 -1.50
N GLU A 372 28.55 9.84 -0.55
CA GLU A 372 28.08 8.48 -0.79
C GLU A 372 26.59 8.52 -1.14
N GLY A 373 26.22 7.87 -2.25
CA GLY A 373 24.83 7.72 -2.68
C GLY A 373 24.01 6.89 -1.67
N GLY A 374 22.69 7.03 -1.72
CA GLY A 374 21.74 6.34 -0.82
C GLY A 374 21.92 4.81 -0.79
N TRP A 375 22.43 4.23 -1.89
CA TRP A 375 22.81 2.82 -2.00
C TRP A 375 23.83 2.36 -0.94
N ASN A 376 24.86 3.15 -0.64
CA ASN A 376 25.90 2.77 0.34
C ASN A 376 25.39 2.87 1.79
N SER A 377 24.53 3.85 2.10
CA SER A 377 23.86 3.91 3.41
C SER A 377 22.89 2.75 3.61
N LEU A 378 22.17 2.34 2.57
CA LEU A 378 21.32 1.16 2.62
C LEU A 378 22.14 -0.13 2.78
N ARG A 379 23.25 -0.28 2.05
CA ARG A 379 24.16 -1.42 2.20
C ARG A 379 24.75 -1.49 3.62
N ARG A 380 24.96 -0.35 4.28
CA ARG A 380 25.38 -0.32 5.70
C ARG A 380 24.23 -0.60 6.67
N GLY A 381 23.04 -0.05 6.44
CA GLY A 381 21.87 -0.24 7.31
C GLY A 381 21.18 -1.60 7.20
N ILE A 382 21.07 -2.15 5.98
CA ILE A 382 20.41 -3.43 5.66
C ILE A 382 21.42 -4.57 5.44
N GLY A 383 22.62 -4.24 4.94
CA GLY A 383 23.57 -5.21 4.39
C GLY A 383 24.78 -5.59 5.26
N TYR A 384 25.16 -4.82 6.29
CA TYR A 384 26.35 -5.13 7.10
C TYR A 384 26.11 -4.90 8.60
N GLY A 385 25.14 -5.63 9.16
CA GLY A 385 24.91 -5.70 10.60
C GLY A 385 25.42 -6.99 11.21
N SER A 386 26.74 -7.20 11.29
CA SER A 386 27.32 -7.98 12.39
C SER A 386 27.22 -7.23 13.73
N GLY A 387 26.69 -6.00 13.71
CA GLY A 387 26.25 -5.25 14.87
C GLY A 387 25.31 -6.09 15.72
N ARG A 388 25.75 -6.40 16.95
CA ARG A 388 24.98 -7.14 17.96
C ARG A 388 23.53 -6.66 17.95
N ARG A 389 22.59 -7.56 17.68
CA ARG A 389 21.19 -7.45 18.13
C ARG A 389 21.24 -7.20 19.64
N ARG A 390 21.31 -5.95 20.07
CA ARG A 390 21.07 -5.59 21.46
C ARG A 390 19.57 -5.77 21.64
N ARG A 391 19.17 -7.00 22.00
CA ARG A 391 17.92 -7.25 22.70
C ARG A 391 18.00 -6.45 24.01
N ARG A 392 17.76 -5.14 23.96
CA ARG A 392 17.17 -4.50 25.12
C ARG A 392 15.85 -5.23 25.29
N GLY A 393 15.66 -5.89 26.44
CA GLY A 393 14.34 -6.36 26.83
C GLY A 393 13.36 -5.23 26.55
N PHE A 394 12.21 -5.56 25.98
CA PHE A 394 11.15 -4.62 25.64
C PHE A 394 10.77 -3.88 26.94
N VAL A 395 11.48 -2.78 27.22
CA VAL A 395 11.28 -1.97 28.42
C VAL A 395 10.00 -1.22 28.16
N ASP A 396 8.98 -1.51 28.97
CA ASP A 396 7.74 -0.78 29.20
C ASP A 396 7.16 0.01 28.00
N GLY A 397 5.95 -0.37 27.57
CA GLY A 397 5.21 0.10 26.39
C GLY A 397 4.89 1.60 26.30
N SER A 398 5.61 2.43 27.05
CA SER A 398 5.57 3.88 27.11
C SER A 398 6.69 4.55 26.29
N SER A 399 7.77 3.85 25.90
CA SER A 399 8.71 4.39 24.91
C SER A 399 8.07 4.32 23.53
N MET A 400 7.28 5.36 23.25
CA MET A 400 6.66 5.70 21.99
C MET A 400 7.45 5.14 20.82
N LEU A 401 6.95 4.07 20.19
CA LEU A 401 7.30 3.71 18.82
C LEU A 401 7.14 5.00 18.03
N ARG A 402 8.23 5.74 17.85
CA ARG A 402 8.23 6.81 16.88
C ARG A 402 8.07 6.04 15.59
N CYS A 403 6.86 6.09 15.01
CA CYS A 403 6.72 5.86 13.58
C CYS A 403 7.44 7.05 12.91
N ASP A 404 8.75 7.11 13.13
CA ASP A 404 9.61 8.19 12.75
C ASP A 404 9.83 8.00 11.28
N MET A 405 9.33 8.94 10.50
CA MET A 405 9.47 8.89 9.05
C MET A 405 10.95 8.91 8.65
N GLU A 406 11.84 9.37 9.53
CA GLU A 406 13.30 9.34 9.32
C GLU A 406 13.89 7.94 9.35
N ILE A 407 13.33 6.97 10.10
CA ILE A 407 13.76 5.56 10.06
C ILE A 407 13.60 4.94 8.66
N TRP A 408 12.73 5.55 7.84
CA TRP A 408 12.33 5.03 6.53
C TRP A 408 12.75 5.92 5.35
N ARG A 409 13.50 6.99 5.60
CA ARG A 409 14.19 7.78 4.57
C ARG A 409 15.61 7.29 4.44
#